data_AF-A0A9D4N578-F1
#
_entry.id   AF-A0A9D4N578-F1
#
_cell.length_a   1.000
_cell.length_b   1.000
_cell.length_c   1.000
_cell.angle_alpha   90.00
_cell.angle_beta   90.00
_cell.angle_gamma   90.00
#
_symmetry.space_group_name_H-M   'P 1'
#
loop_
_entity.id
_entity.type
_entity.pdbx_description
1 polymer ?
#
loop_
_entity_poly.entity_id
_entity_poly.type
_entity_poly.pdbx_seq_one_letter_code
_entity_poly.pdbx_strand_id
1 'polypeptide(L)' 'MYVANKKYCDFVVYTNQGIHCQTVLFDQEFVDKLVVKCTAFCLNHIVPEVIAQKFAR' A
#
# COMPACT_ATOMS: atom_id res chain seq x y z
N MET A 1 -4.75 -5.45 0.36
CA MET A 1 -5.45 -6.48 -0.44
C MET A 1 -4.68 -6.90 -1.68
N TYR A 2 -4.22 -5.95 -2.52
CA TYR A 2 -3.41 -6.24 -3.72
C TYR A 2 -2.19 -7.14 -3.46
N VAL A 3 -1.28 -6.73 -2.56
CA VAL A 3 -0.05 -7.49 -2.23
C VAL A 3 -0.34 -8.90 -1.72
N ALA A 4 -1.42 -9.07 -0.95
CA ALA A 4 -1.80 -10.35 -0.36
C ALA A 4 -2.70 -11.21 -1.28
N ASN A 5 -3.01 -10.73 -2.49
CA ASN A 5 -3.93 -11.35 -3.45
C ASN A 5 -5.28 -11.76 -2.82
N LYS A 6 -5.91 -10.83 -2.09
CA LYS A 6 -7.23 -11.02 -1.45
C LYS A 6 -8.29 -10.11 -2.08
N LYS A 7 -9.54 -10.61 -2.14
CA LYS A 7 -10.69 -9.90 -2.72
C LYS A 7 -11.40 -8.95 -1.77
N TYR A 8 -11.18 -9.09 -0.47
CA TYR A 8 -11.73 -8.22 0.58
C TYR A 8 -10.87 -8.32 1.84
N CYS A 9 -11.09 -7.41 2.78
CA CYS A 9 -10.60 -7.49 4.16
C CYS A 9 -11.60 -6.83 5.11
N ASP A 10 -11.62 -7.26 6.37
CA ASP A 10 -12.42 -6.61 7.39
C ASP A 10 -11.63 -5.48 8.05
N PHE A 11 -12.20 -4.29 8.04
CA PHE A 11 -11.73 -3.13 8.78
C PHE A 11 -12.41 -3.13 10.15
N VAL A 12 -11.63 -3.48 11.17
CA VAL A 12 -12.11 -3.62 12.55
C VAL A 12 -11.55 -2.50 13.41
N VAL A 13 -12.44 -1.77 14.08
CA VAL A 13 -12.09 -0.72 15.03
C VAL A 13 -12.69 -1.06 16.38
N TYR A 14 -11.84 -1.12 17.41
CA TYR A 14 -12.27 -1.25 18.80
C TYR A 14 -12.35 0.12 19.46
N THR A 15 -13.49 0.42 20.06
CA THR A 15 -13.75 1.69 20.75
C THR A 15 -14.31 1.43 22.15
N ASN A 16 -14.42 2.49 22.95
CA ASN A 16 -15.13 2.43 24.24
C ASN A 16 -16.64 2.14 24.11
N GLN A 17 -17.20 2.27 22.90
CA GLN A 17 -18.60 1.94 22.60
C GLN A 17 -18.77 0.52 22.03
N GLY A 18 -17.67 -0.22 21.83
CA GLY A 18 -17.67 -1.60 21.32
C GLY A 18 -16.83 -1.78 20.06
N ILE A 19 -17.10 -2.89 19.36
CA ILE A 19 -16.41 -3.28 18.12
C ILE A 19 -17.23 -2.84 16.93
N HIS A 20 -16.62 -2.03 16.05
CA HIS A 20 -17.14 -1.75 14.72
C HIS A 20 -16.35 -2.56 13.70
N CYS A 21 -17.06 -3.32 12.86
CA CYS A 21 -16.47 -4.11 11.80
C CYS A 21 -17.14 -3.75 10.48
N GLN A 22 -16.33 -3.42 9.46
CA GLN A 22 -16.79 -3.13 8.11
C GLN A 22 -15.95 -3.91 7.10
N THR A 23 -16.59 -4.71 6.26
CA THR A 23 -15.90 -5.37 5.15
C THR A 23 -15.59 -4.36 4.05
N VAL A 24 -14.31 -4.28 3.70
CA VAL A 24 -13.79 -3.46 2.59
C VAL A 24 -13.49 -4.39 1.42
N LEU A 25 -14.11 -4.10 0.28
CA LEU A 25 -13.91 -4.86 -0.95
C LEU A 25 -12.66 -4.37 -1.68
N PHE A 26 -12.05 -5.27 -2.45
CA PHE A 26 -10.94 -4.92 -3.33
C PHE A 26 -11.39 -3.93 -4.40
N ASP A 27 -10.68 -2.82 -4.49
CA ASP A 27 -10.91 -1.75 -5.45
C ASP A 27 -9.78 -1.72 -6.47
N GLN A 28 -10.08 -2.18 -7.70
CA GLN A 28 -9.11 -2.24 -8.79
C GLN A 28 -8.68 -0.83 -9.24
N GLU A 29 -9.62 0.13 -9.30
CA GLU A 29 -9.32 1.49 -9.76
C GLU A 29 -8.40 2.21 -8.77
N PHE A 30 -8.62 2.00 -7.47
CA PHE A 30 -7.73 2.49 -6.43
C PHE A 30 -6.31 1.92 -6.59
N VAL A 31 -6.21 0.61 -6.83
CA VAL A 31 -4.92 -0.07 -7.00
C VAL A 31 -4.18 0.43 -8.24
N ASP A 32 -4.87 0.61 -9.36
CA ASP A 32 -4.23 1.11 -10.59
C ASP A 32 -3.62 2.49 -10.37
N LYS A 33 -4.34 3.38 -9.69
CA LYS A 33 -3.83 4.71 -9.31
C LYS A 33 -2.68 4.63 -8.29
N LEU A 34 -2.74 3.68 -7.36
CA LEU A 34 -1.70 3.46 -6.35
C LEU A 34 -0.39 3.00 -7.00
N VAL A 35 -0.45 2.03 -7.92
CA VAL A 35 0.73 1.47 -8.60
C VAL A 35 1.50 2.55 -9.35
N VAL A 36 0.81 3.43 -10.08
CA VAL A 36 1.46 4.56 -10.79
C VAL A 36 2.22 5.46 -9.81
N LYS A 37 1.59 5.85 -8.70
CA LYS A 37 2.21 6.72 -7.69
C LYS A 37 3.38 6.04 -6.98
N CYS A 38 3.22 4.78 -6.57
CA CYS A 38 4.28 4.01 -5.93
C CYS A 38 5.47 3.79 -6.87
N THR A 39 5.22 3.54 -8.15
CA THR A 39 6.28 3.38 -9.16
C THR A 39 7.07 4.67 -9.34
N ALA A 40 6.38 5.80 -9.50
CA ALA A 40 7.02 7.11 -9.62
C ALA A 40 7.84 7.45 -8.36
N PHE A 41 7.29 7.22 -7.16
CA PHE A 41 8.01 7.41 -5.91
C PHE A 41 9.27 6.53 -5.82
N CYS A 42 9.15 5.25 -6.19
CA CYS A 42 10.26 4.30 -6.16
C CYS A 42 11.39 4.75 -7.10
N LEU A 43 11.06 5.10 -8.35
CA LEU A 43 12.05 5.52 -9.35
C LEU A 43 12.72 6.85 -8.99
N ASN A 44 11.99 7.80 -8.41
CA ASN A 44 12.51 9.14 -8.14
C ASN A 44 13.25 9.26 -6.81
N HIS A 45 12.97 8.38 -5.84
CA HIS A 45 13.51 8.52 -4.48
C HIS A 45 14.25 7.28 -3.99
N ILE A 46 13.66 6.09 -4.16
CA ILE A 46 14.24 4.85 -3.62
C ILE A 46 15.41 4.37 -4.49
N VAL A 47 15.22 4.32 -5.81
CA VAL A 47 16.26 3.85 -6.74
C VAL A 47 17.54 4.69 -6.66
N PRO A 48 17.49 6.04 -6.69
CA PRO A 48 18.70 6.86 -6.58
C PRO A 48 19.44 6.65 -5.26
N GLU A 49 18.72 6.53 -4.15
CA GLU A 49 19.31 6.28 -2.83
C GLU A 49 20.01 4.92 -2.79
N VAL A 50 19.36 3.87 -3.29
CA VAL A 50 19.96 2.52 -3.34
C VAL A 50 21.19 2.48 -4.25
N ILE A 51 21.17 3.19 -5.37
CA ILE A 51 22.31 3.30 -6.29
C ILE A 51 23.45 4.06 -5.60
N ALA A 52 23.17 5.24 -5.01
CA ALA A 52 24.16 6.03 -4.29
C ALA A 52 24.84 5.20 -3.20
N GLN A 53 24.08 4.45 -2.40
CA GLN A 53 24.64 3.58 -1.37
C GLN A 53 25.52 2.44 -1.92
N LYS A 54 25.20 1.91 -3.10
CA LYS A 54 25.99 0.84 -3.74
C LYS A 54 27.29 1.32 -4.38
N PHE A 55 27.32 2.55 -4.91
CA PHE A 55 28.47 3.10 -5.63
C PHE A 55 29.29 4.12 -4.81
N ALA A 56 28.84 4.50 -3.60
CA ALA A 56 29.60 5.35 -2.67
C ALA A 56 30.60 4.56 -1.79
N ARG A 57 30.76 3.25 -2.04
CA ARG A 57 31.83 2.41 -1.47
C ARG A 57 32.84 2.07 -2.55
#